data_AF-A0A915IG43-F1
#
_entry.id   AF-A0A915IG43-F1
#
_cell.length_a   1.000
_cell.length_b   1.000
_cell.length_c   1.000
_cell.angle_alpha   90.00
_cell.angle_beta   90.00
_cell.angle_gamma   90.00
#
_symmetry.space_group_name_H-M   'P 1'
#
loop_
_entity.id
_entity.type
_entity.pdbx_description
1 polymer ?
#
loop_
_entity_poly.entity_id
_entity_poly.type
_entity_poly.pdbx_seq_one_letter_code
_entity_poly.pdbx_strand_id
1 'polypeptide(L)'
;MDVVVKLGIIFNAGLIAFTSEVIPRLYYTYHRATDSHRRHIGYLEYSLSYIHVKDWNDEAKIEEMTTKNITKCYYMGYREPDYPYPHKHDYWRIVTVRLAAFTVYSIGFFVLMYLVNLMIDDTPSSVRTRLDRHKFLVKKHLDQERRQAREAVRRVKRAHPSLLLRNSIVGPKNENTKF
;
A
#
# COMPACT_ATOMS: atom_id res chain seq x y z
N MET A 1 -10.65 -8.39 -2.21
CA MET A 1 -10.50 -7.23 -3.13
C MET A 1 -9.33 -6.33 -2.73
N ASP A 2 -8.93 -6.32 -1.46
CA ASP A 2 -7.90 -5.44 -0.91
C ASP A 2 -6.52 -5.53 -1.58
N VAL A 3 -6.10 -6.73 -2.01
CA VAL A 3 -4.81 -6.89 -2.71
C VAL A 3 -4.82 -6.20 -4.07
N VAL A 4 -5.91 -6.30 -4.82
CA VAL A 4 -6.06 -5.66 -6.13
C VAL A 4 -6.04 -4.15 -5.99
N VAL A 5 -6.71 -3.61 -4.97
CA VAL A 5 -6.71 -2.17 -4.66
C VAL A 5 -5.30 -1.69 -4.28
N LYS A 6 -4.62 -2.41 -3.38
CA LYS A 6 -3.24 -2.07 -2.96
C LYS A 6 -2.26 -2.12 -4.12
N LEU A 7 -2.34 -3.14 -4.99
CA LEU A 7 -1.53 -3.22 -6.19
C LEU A 7 -1.85 -2.08 -7.16
N GLY A 8 -3.13 -1.77 -7.36
CA GLY A 8 -3.56 -0.64 -8.18
C GLY A 8 -2.93 0.68 -7.71
N ILE A 9 -2.92 0.94 -6.40
CA ILE A 9 -2.26 2.13 -5.83
C ILE A 9 -0.77 2.17 -6.20
N ILE A 10 -0.06 1.05 -6.02
CA ILE A 10 1.37 0.95 -6.32
C ILE A 10 1.64 1.18 -7.81
N PHE A 11 0.86 0.54 -8.70
CA PHE A 11 1.02 0.71 -10.16
C PHE A 11 0.76 2.15 -10.61
N ASN A 12 -0.29 2.80 -10.08
CA ASN A 12 -0.60 4.19 -10.43
C ASN A 12 0.48 5.15 -9.91
N ALA A 13 0.99 4.94 -8.69
CA ALA A 13 2.13 5.70 -8.19
C ALA A 13 3.38 5.50 -9.06
N GLY A 14 3.63 4.27 -9.52
CA GLY A 14 4.70 3.94 -10.45
C GLY A 14 4.55 4.62 -11.82
N LEU A 15 3.34 4.68 -12.37
CA LEU A 15 3.03 5.37 -13.63
C LEU A 15 3.36 6.88 -13.52
N ILE A 16 2.97 7.51 -12.42
CA ILE A 16 3.25 8.92 -12.19
C ILE A 16 4.75 9.17 -11.98
N ALA A 17 5.45 8.29 -11.26
CA ALA A 17 6.86 8.49 -10.94
C ALA A 17 7.81 8.14 -12.09
N PHE A 18 7.59 7.02 -12.79
CA PHE A 18 8.56 6.45 -13.73
C PHE A 18 8.22 6.71 -15.19
N THR A 19 6.95 6.63 -15.59
CA THR A 19 6.56 6.78 -17.00
C THR A 19 6.23 8.22 -17.37
N SER A 20 5.74 9.01 -16.40
CA SER A 20 5.42 10.42 -16.63
C SER A 20 6.67 11.32 -16.69
N GLU A 21 6.57 12.40 -17.46
CA GLU A 21 7.58 13.47 -17.52
C GLU A 21 7.42 14.52 -16.41
N VAL A 22 6.45 14.37 -15.51
CA VAL A 22 6.19 15.36 -14.45
C VAL A 22 7.42 15.57 -13.56
N ILE A 23 8.04 14.48 -13.07
CA ILE A 23 9.20 14.55 -12.18
C ILE A 23 10.43 15.22 -12.83
N PRO A 24 10.93 14.78 -14.00
CA PRO A 24 12.10 15.41 -14.62
C PRO A 24 11.84 16.86 -15.03
N ARG A 25 10.62 17.21 -15.48
CA ARG A 25 10.25 18.60 -15.78
C ARG A 25 10.26 19.47 -14.53
N LEU A 26 9.71 18.98 -13.42
CA LEU A 26 9.71 19.69 -12.14
C LEU A 26 11.13 19.86 -11.59
N TYR A 27 11.95 18.81 -11.68
CA TYR A 27 13.35 18.88 -11.27
C TYR A 27 14.11 19.95 -12.08
N TYR A 28 13.92 19.98 -13.41
CA TYR A 28 14.52 21.00 -14.26
C TYR A 28 14.08 22.41 -13.90
N THR A 29 12.77 22.65 -13.73
CA THR A 29 12.25 23.98 -13.40
C THR A 29 12.71 24.47 -12.04
N TYR A 30 12.95 23.56 -11.08
CA TYR A 30 13.41 23.92 -9.74
C TYR A 30 14.93 24.11 -9.65
N HIS A 31 15.73 23.27 -10.31
CA HIS A 31 17.19 23.28 -10.16
C HIS A 31 17.97 23.95 -11.30
N ARG A 32 17.41 24.02 -12.50
CA ARG A 32 18.15 24.40 -13.71
C ARG A 32 17.60 25.62 -14.42
N ALA A 33 16.31 25.91 -14.27
CA ALA A 33 15.72 27.08 -14.91
C ALA A 33 16.14 28.37 -14.18
N THR A 34 17.13 29.07 -14.73
CA THR A 34 17.67 30.33 -14.21
C THR A 34 16.78 31.55 -14.48
N ASP A 35 15.89 31.49 -15.46
CA ASP A 35 15.05 32.62 -15.85
C ASP A 35 13.56 32.37 -15.53
N SER A 36 12.97 33.26 -14.75
CA SER A 36 11.61 33.14 -14.21
C SER A 36 10.53 33.16 -15.31
N HIS A 37 10.80 33.80 -16.45
CA HIS A 37 9.88 33.95 -17.56
C HIS A 37 9.97 32.84 -18.63
N ARG A 38 11.04 32.03 -18.60
CA ARG A 38 11.34 31.02 -19.64
C ARG A 38 11.57 29.63 -19.07
N ARG A 39 10.95 29.32 -17.93
CA ARG A 39 11.17 28.10 -17.14
C ARG A 39 11.00 26.78 -17.92
N HIS A 40 10.32 26.81 -19.07
CA HIS A 40 10.11 25.64 -19.94
C HIS A 40 10.95 25.62 -21.24
N ILE A 41 11.57 26.75 -21.62
CA ILE A 41 12.15 26.91 -22.98
C ILE A 41 13.46 26.13 -23.17
N GLY A 42 14.12 25.68 -22.10
CA GLY A 42 15.35 24.87 -22.19
C GLY A 42 15.20 23.40 -21.78
N TYR A 43 14.00 22.93 -21.45
CA TYR A 43 13.83 21.54 -20.99
C TYR A 43 14.17 20.53 -22.09
N LEU A 44 13.83 20.83 -23.34
CA LEU A 44 14.12 19.95 -24.48
C LEU A 44 15.63 19.81 -24.70
N GLU A 45 16.38 20.91 -24.66
CA GLU A 45 17.84 20.87 -24.80
C GLU A 45 18.50 20.13 -23.61
N TYR A 46 17.93 20.27 -22.41
CA TYR A 46 18.39 19.58 -21.21
C TYR A 46 18.13 18.07 -21.21
N SER A 47 16.97 17.64 -21.72
CA SER A 47 16.53 16.24 -21.72
C SER A 47 17.07 15.42 -22.90
N LEU A 48 17.74 16.09 -23.84
CA LEU A 48 18.41 15.46 -24.97
C LEU A 48 19.89 15.23 -24.66
N SER A 49 20.38 14.08 -25.11
CA SER A 49 21.80 13.78 -25.26
C SER A 49 22.09 13.47 -26.72
N TYR A 50 23.33 13.62 -27.15
CA TYR A 50 23.71 13.25 -28.51
C TYR A 50 24.80 12.19 -28.49
N ILE A 51 24.85 11.43 -29.58
CA ILE A 51 25.92 10.50 -29.91
C ILE A 51 26.54 10.93 -31.23
N HIS A 52 27.86 10.83 -31.33
CA HIS A 52 28.56 11.00 -32.59
C HIS A 52 28.31 9.78 -33.48
N VAL A 53 27.95 10.02 -34.75
CA VAL A 53 27.66 8.95 -35.71
C VAL A 53 28.82 7.97 -35.83
N LYS A 54 30.07 8.49 -35.83
CA LYS A 54 31.30 7.68 -35.89
C LYS A 54 31.46 6.65 -34.76
N ASP A 55 30.76 6.84 -33.64
CA ASP A 55 30.85 5.94 -32.47
C ASP A 55 29.71 4.90 -32.47
N TRP A 56 28.98 4.76 -33.59
CA TRP A 56 28.00 3.68 -33.77
C TRP A 56 28.69 2.35 -34.07
N ASN A 57 28.06 1.26 -33.64
CA ASN A 57 28.56 -0.09 -33.92
C ASN A 57 28.19 -0.61 -35.32
N ASP A 58 27.38 0.14 -36.07
CA ASP A 58 26.83 -0.25 -37.36
C ASP A 58 27.50 0.55 -38.49
N GLU A 59 28.45 -0.07 -39.17
CA GLU A 59 29.24 0.54 -40.24
C GLU A 59 28.39 1.00 -41.44
N ALA A 60 27.37 0.22 -41.82
CA ALA A 60 26.47 0.58 -42.92
C ALA A 60 25.70 1.86 -42.59
N LYS A 61 25.26 1.98 -41.33
CA LYS A 61 24.56 3.16 -40.83
C LYS A 61 25.48 4.37 -40.68
N ILE A 62 26.75 4.15 -40.34
CA ILE A 62 27.78 5.21 -40.34
C ILE A 62 27.96 5.77 -41.74
N GLU A 63 28.09 4.91 -42.76
CA GLU A 63 28.27 5.32 -44.16
C GLU A 63 27.04 6.09 -44.67
N GLU A 64 25.83 5.60 -44.42
CA GLU A 64 24.58 6.27 -44.81
C GLU A 64 24.45 7.68 -44.17
N MET A 65 24.80 7.81 -42.89
CA MET A 65 24.71 9.10 -42.21
C MET A 65 25.83 10.06 -42.62
N THR A 66 27.03 9.53 -42.90
CA THR A 66 28.18 10.32 -43.36
C THR A 66 27.95 10.85 -44.77
N THR A 67 27.37 10.05 -45.68
CA THR A 67 26.99 10.51 -47.04
C THR A 67 25.93 11.60 -46.99
N LYS A 68 25.08 11.63 -45.94
CA LYS A 68 24.11 12.70 -45.66
C LYS A 68 24.69 13.89 -44.89
N ASN A 69 26.00 13.94 -44.63
CA ASN A 69 26.69 14.96 -43.82
C ASN A 69 26.13 15.11 -42.38
N ILE A 70 25.62 14.03 -41.78
CA ILE A 70 25.11 14.02 -40.41
C ILE A 70 26.22 13.55 -39.47
N THR A 71 26.62 14.40 -38.52
CA THR A 71 27.72 14.11 -37.58
C THR A 71 27.26 13.74 -36.17
N LYS A 72 26.06 14.18 -35.77
CA LYS A 72 25.48 13.99 -34.43
C LYS A 72 24.02 13.61 -34.54
N CYS A 73 23.60 12.66 -33.70
CA CYS A 73 22.19 12.29 -33.54
C CYS A 73 21.76 12.52 -32.10
N TYR A 74 20.65 13.24 -31.91
CA TYR A 74 20.07 13.50 -30.59
C TYR A 74 19.07 12.41 -30.23
N TYR A 75 19.08 11.98 -28.97
CA TYR A 75 18.14 11.04 -28.39
C TYR A 75 17.79 11.46 -26.97
N MET A 76 16.65 10.98 -26.47
CA MET A 76 16.21 11.30 -25.12
C MET A 76 17.12 10.60 -24.11
N GLY A 77 17.76 11.37 -23.22
CA GLY A 77 18.67 10.80 -22.23
C GLY A 77 19.52 11.85 -21.52
N TYR A 78 20.18 11.40 -20.45
CA TYR A 78 21.08 12.20 -19.63
C TYR A 78 22.49 11.57 -19.63
N ARG A 79 23.20 11.67 -20.76
CA ARG A 79 24.56 11.15 -20.94
C ARG A 79 25.52 12.24 -21.38
N GLU A 80 26.76 12.12 -20.94
CA GLU A 80 27.84 13.03 -21.34
C GLU A 80 28.17 12.84 -22.82
N PRO A 81 28.59 13.90 -23.52
CA PRO A 81 28.85 13.85 -24.96
C PRO A 81 30.16 13.15 -25.34
N ASP A 82 31.05 12.93 -24.38
CA ASP A 82 32.35 12.32 -24.61
C ASP A 82 32.27 10.80 -24.50
N TYR A 83 32.87 10.08 -25.46
CA TYR A 83 32.98 8.62 -25.41
C TYR A 83 33.68 8.20 -24.09
N PRO A 84 33.12 7.24 -23.31
CA PRO A 84 32.12 6.23 -23.66
C PRO A 84 30.67 6.59 -23.34
N TYR A 85 30.33 7.88 -23.32
CA TYR A 85 28.99 8.42 -23.04
C TYR A 85 28.44 8.03 -21.65
N PRO A 86 29.18 8.29 -20.55
CA PRO A 86 28.72 7.96 -19.22
C PRO A 86 27.44 8.73 -18.84
N HIS A 87 26.71 8.23 -17.86
CA HIS A 87 25.53 8.93 -17.34
C HIS A 87 25.93 10.24 -16.64
N LYS A 88 25.25 11.34 -16.98
CA LYS A 88 25.41 12.62 -16.28
C LYS A 88 25.02 12.45 -14.82
N HIS A 89 25.62 13.22 -13.91
CA HIS A 89 25.22 13.22 -12.49
C HIS A 89 23.72 13.53 -12.29
N ASP A 90 23.12 14.35 -13.15
CA ASP A 90 21.68 14.66 -13.09
C ASP A 90 20.78 13.44 -13.34
N TYR A 91 21.25 12.45 -14.11
CA TYR A 91 20.54 11.18 -14.29
C TYR A 91 20.22 10.55 -12.93
N TRP A 92 21.25 10.41 -12.09
CA TRP A 92 21.13 9.80 -10.78
C TRP A 92 20.24 10.62 -9.85
N ARG A 93 20.38 11.95 -9.88
CA ARG A 93 19.50 12.84 -9.10
C ARG A 93 18.04 12.66 -9.49
N ILE A 94 17.72 12.63 -10.78
CA ILE A 94 16.35 12.42 -11.26
C ILE A 94 15.84 11.04 -10.83
N VAL A 95 16.65 9.98 -10.93
CA VAL A 95 16.28 8.64 -10.48
C VAL A 95 15.96 8.62 -8.98
N THR A 96 16.81 9.23 -8.15
CA THR A 96 16.55 9.37 -6.71
C THR A 96 15.26 10.12 -6.42
N VAL A 97 15.02 11.24 -7.11
CA VAL A 97 13.79 12.03 -6.94
C VAL A 97 12.55 11.22 -7.38
N ARG A 98 12.64 10.44 -8.46
CA ARG A 98 11.56 9.53 -8.88
C ARG A 98 11.23 8.49 -7.82
N LEU A 99 12.27 7.86 -7.23
CA LEU A 99 12.09 6.90 -6.14
C LEU A 99 11.45 7.54 -4.91
N ALA A 100 11.92 8.73 -4.51
CA ALA A 100 11.35 9.47 -3.40
C ALA A 100 9.88 9.83 -3.66
N ALA A 101 9.55 10.34 -4.86
CA ALA A 101 8.18 10.67 -5.25
C ALA A 101 7.27 9.44 -5.24
N PHE A 102 7.75 8.30 -5.78
CA PHE A 102 7.03 7.03 -5.73
C PHE A 102 6.69 6.62 -4.28
N THR A 103 7.65 6.72 -3.36
CA THR A 103 7.44 6.42 -1.95
C THR A 103 6.43 7.37 -1.32
N VAL A 104 6.57 8.69 -1.54
CA VAL A 104 5.65 9.70 -1.00
C VAL A 104 4.22 9.48 -1.49
N TYR A 105 4.02 9.26 -2.79
CA TYR A 105 2.69 8.99 -3.34
C TYR A 105 2.09 7.71 -2.77
N SER A 106 2.87 6.64 -2.71
CA SER A 106 2.40 5.37 -2.14
C SER A 106 1.97 5.54 -0.68
N ILE A 107 2.81 6.17 0.16
CA ILE A 107 2.49 6.45 1.56
C ILE A 107 1.24 7.32 1.67
N GLY A 108 1.12 8.39 0.87
CA GLY A 108 -0.05 9.26 0.86
C GLY A 108 -1.35 8.52 0.59
N PHE A 109 -1.36 7.61 -0.40
CA PHE A 109 -2.53 6.78 -0.70
C PHE A 109 -2.82 5.75 0.40
N PHE A 110 -1.79 5.16 1.03
CA PHE A 110 -1.99 4.26 2.17
C PHE A 110 -2.59 4.99 3.37
N VAL A 111 -2.09 6.20 3.67
CA VAL A 111 -2.65 7.06 4.72
C VAL A 111 -4.10 7.41 4.39
N LEU A 112 -4.39 7.81 3.15
CA LEU A 112 -5.77 8.09 2.73
C LEU A 112 -6.68 6.87 2.92
N MET A 113 -6.24 5.68 2.51
CA MET A 113 -7.02 4.45 2.68
C MET A 113 -7.23 4.12 4.17
N TYR A 114 -6.22 4.36 5.00
CA TYR A 114 -6.36 4.24 6.45
C TYR A 114 -7.39 5.22 7.02
N LEU A 115 -7.37 6.48 6.60
CA LEU A 115 -8.36 7.48 7.01
C LEU A 115 -9.78 7.12 6.57
N VAL A 116 -9.96 6.61 5.35
CA VAL A 116 -11.27 6.16 4.86
C VAL A 116 -11.80 5.01 5.72
N ASN A 117 -10.94 4.04 6.06
CA ASN A 117 -11.32 2.93 6.92
C ASN A 117 -11.63 3.37 8.37
N LEU A 118 -11.06 4.49 8.83
CA LEU A 118 -11.44 5.08 10.12
C LEU A 118 -12.79 5.80 10.06
N MET A 119 -13.13 6.41 8.92
CA MET A 119 -14.36 7.18 8.76
C MET A 119 -15.58 6.30 8.52
N ILE A 120 -15.41 5.17 7.83
CA ILE A 120 -16.50 4.23 7.51
C ILE A 120 -16.46 3.09 8.53
N ASP A 121 -17.42 3.08 9.44
CA ASP A 121 -17.67 1.93 10.30
C ASP A 121 -18.10 0.73 9.43
N ASP A 122 -17.36 -0.39 9.51
CA ASP A 122 -17.64 -1.63 8.77
C ASP A 122 -19.06 -2.21 9.01
N THR A 123 -19.72 -1.78 10.09
CA THR A 123 -21.08 -2.22 10.42
C THR A 123 -22.09 -1.08 10.26
N PRO A 124 -23.01 -1.18 9.29
CA PRO A 124 -24.08 -0.19 9.17
C PRO A 124 -24.98 -0.24 10.42
N SER A 125 -25.49 0.92 10.83
CA SER A 125 -26.28 1.09 12.06
C SER A 125 -27.50 0.16 12.13
N SER A 126 -28.14 -0.12 11.00
CA SER A 126 -29.29 -1.03 10.90
C SER A 126 -28.95 -2.48 11.29
N VAL A 127 -27.74 -2.94 10.99
CA VAL A 127 -27.24 -4.27 11.36
C VAL A 127 -26.86 -4.30 12.83
N ARG A 128 -26.24 -3.25 13.36
CA ARG A 128 -25.95 -3.12 14.81
C ARG A 128 -27.24 -3.26 15.64
N THR A 129 -28.29 -2.53 15.27
CA THR A 129 -29.59 -2.59 15.97
C THR A 129 -30.22 -3.98 15.92
N ARG A 130 -30.15 -4.66 14.76
CA ARG A 130 -30.64 -6.04 14.62
C ARG A 130 -29.82 -7.01 15.47
N LEU A 131 -28.50 -6.87 15.47
CA LEU A 131 -27.58 -7.71 16.24
C LEU A 131 -27.82 -7.56 17.75
N ASP A 132 -27.98 -6.34 18.25
CA ASP A 132 -28.24 -6.08 19.65
C ASP A 132 -29.59 -6.63 20.09
N ARG A 133 -30.61 -6.52 19.22
CA ARG A 133 -31.91 -7.15 19.45
C ARG A 133 -31.80 -8.68 19.55
N HIS A 134 -31.08 -9.32 18.64
CA HIS A 134 -30.87 -10.77 18.68
C HIS A 134 -30.12 -11.19 19.96
N LYS A 135 -29.04 -10.49 20.32
CA LYS A 135 -28.29 -10.73 21.57
C LYS A 135 -29.17 -10.60 22.80
N PHE A 136 -30.01 -9.57 22.85
CA PHE A 136 -30.95 -9.36 23.95
C PHE A 136 -31.96 -10.51 24.07
N LEU A 137 -32.56 -10.94 22.95
CA LEU A 137 -33.53 -12.03 22.92
C LEU A 137 -32.92 -13.37 23.36
N VAL A 138 -31.70 -13.68 22.88
CA VAL A 138 -30.98 -14.89 23.27
C VAL A 138 -30.65 -14.88 24.77
N LYS A 139 -30.14 -13.75 25.29
CA LYS A 139 -29.83 -13.60 26.72
C LYS A 139 -31.08 -13.81 27.59
N LYS A 140 -32.22 -13.26 27.17
CA LYS A 140 -33.50 -13.44 27.87
C LYS A 140 -33.93 -14.91 27.95
N HIS A 141 -33.83 -15.65 26.85
CA HIS A 141 -34.15 -17.08 26.84
C HIS A 141 -33.22 -17.87 27.76
N LEU A 142 -31.92 -17.62 27.68
CA LEU A 142 -30.92 -18.31 28.51
C LEU A 142 -31.14 -18.05 30.01
N ASP A 143 -31.47 -16.81 30.39
CA ASP A 143 -31.74 -16.46 31.79
C ASP A 143 -33.04 -17.13 32.30
N GLN A 144 -34.05 -17.28 31.45
CA GLN A 144 -35.29 -17.96 31.80
C GLN A 144 -35.06 -19.46 32.03
N GLU A 145 -34.33 -20.13 31.14
CA GLU A 145 -33.94 -21.54 31.33
C GLU A 145 -33.10 -21.74 32.60
N ARG A 146 -32.12 -20.85 32.85
CA ARG A 146 -31.32 -20.88 34.08
C ARG A 146 -32.17 -20.71 35.34
N ARG A 147 -33.20 -19.85 35.31
CA ARG A 147 -34.13 -19.69 36.44
C ARG A 147 -34.93 -20.97 36.66
N GLN A 148 -35.48 -21.58 35.61
CA GLN A 148 -36.21 -22.83 35.70
C GLN A 148 -35.34 -23.97 36.25
N ALA A 149 -34.09 -24.12 35.75
CA ALA A 149 -33.15 -25.11 36.26
C ALA A 149 -32.83 -24.89 37.75
N ARG A 150 -32.60 -23.64 38.18
CA ARG A 150 -32.37 -23.31 39.60
C ARG A 150 -33.57 -23.64 40.48
N GLU A 151 -34.78 -23.41 40.00
CA GLU A 151 -36.01 -23.77 40.73
C GLU A 151 -36.21 -25.28 40.81
N ALA A 152 -35.96 -26.02 39.73
CA ALA A 152 -36.00 -27.49 39.74
C ALA A 152 -35.01 -28.07 40.77
N VAL A 153 -33.77 -27.57 40.80
CA VAL A 153 -32.76 -27.96 41.81
C VAL A 153 -33.24 -27.63 43.22
N ARG A 154 -33.81 -26.43 43.44
CA ARG A 154 -34.37 -26.04 44.76
C ARG A 154 -35.51 -26.95 45.19
N ARG A 155 -36.41 -27.36 44.28
CA ARG A 155 -37.52 -28.28 44.58
C ARG A 155 -37.00 -29.67 44.96
N VAL A 156 -36.07 -30.24 44.19
CA VAL A 156 -35.41 -31.51 44.50
C VAL A 156 -34.74 -31.47 45.88
N LYS A 157 -34.04 -30.36 46.18
CA LYS A 157 -33.36 -30.15 47.47
C LYS A 157 -34.33 -30.05 48.66
N ARG A 158 -35.55 -29.52 48.46
CA ARG A 158 -36.60 -29.50 49.49
C ARG A 158 -37.28 -30.86 49.66
N ALA A 159 -37.52 -31.58 48.57
CA ALA A 159 -38.18 -32.89 48.60
C ALA A 159 -37.27 -34.01 49.14
N HIS A 160 -35.96 -33.92 48.91
CA HIS A 160 -34.97 -34.89 49.39
C HIS A 160 -33.80 -34.17 50.09
N PRO A 161 -33.91 -33.84 51.39
CA PRO A 161 -32.86 -33.16 52.14
C PRO A 161 -31.58 -34.01 52.28
N SER A 162 -31.65 -35.33 52.12
CA SER A 162 -30.50 -36.24 52.13
C SER A 162 -29.54 -36.09 50.94
N LEU A 163 -29.92 -35.41 49.86
CA LEU A 163 -29.04 -35.12 48.71
C LEU A 163 -27.95 -34.08 49.02
N LEU A 164 -28.17 -33.21 50.01
CA LEU A 164 -27.13 -32.32 50.53
C LEU A 164 -26.00 -33.11 51.21
N LEU A 165 -26.36 -34.17 51.92
CA LEU A 165 -25.42 -35.08 52.56
C LEU A 165 -24.69 -35.94 51.51
N ARG A 166 -25.35 -36.41 50.45
CA ARG A 166 -24.68 -37.19 49.39
C ARG A 166 -23.60 -36.40 48.65
N ASN A 167 -23.82 -35.12 48.37
CA ASN A 167 -22.80 -34.25 47.76
C ASN A 167 -21.76 -33.72 48.77
N SER A 168 -22.02 -33.84 50.08
CA SER A 168 -21.03 -33.56 51.13
C SER A 168 -20.20 -34.80 51.50
N ILE A 169 -20.72 -36.01 51.24
CA ILE A 169 -20.03 -37.31 51.45
C ILE A 169 -19.26 -37.71 50.18
N VAL A 170 -19.75 -37.35 49.00
CA VAL A 170 -19.00 -37.41 47.74
C VAL A 170 -18.48 -35.99 47.45
N GLY A 171 -17.47 -35.59 48.23
CA GLY A 171 -16.55 -34.56 47.76
C GLY A 171 -15.95 -34.97 46.41
N PRO A 172 -15.43 -34.01 45.61
CA PRO A 172 -14.71 -34.35 44.39
C PRO A 172 -13.71 -35.46 44.70
N LYS A 173 -13.81 -36.61 44.03
CA LYS A 173 -12.70 -37.57 44.03
C LYS A 173 -11.51 -36.80 43.46
N ASN A 174 -10.61 -36.43 44.36
CA ASN A 174 -9.30 -35.92 44.03
C ASN A 174 -8.57 -37.07 43.35
N GLU A 175 -8.59 -37.10 42.02
CA GLU A 175 -7.64 -37.87 41.24
C GLU A 175 -6.44 -36.94 41.00
N ASN A 176 -5.67 -36.70 42.07
CA ASN A 176 -4.32 -36.15 41.94
C ASN A 176 -3.36 -37.32 41.92
N THR A 177 -2.65 -37.57 40.81
CA THR A 177 -1.17 -37.62 40.74
C THR A 177 -0.64 -38.26 39.45
N LYS A 178 0.23 -37.49 38.78
CA LYS A 178 1.49 -37.90 38.12
C LYS A 178 1.47 -39.09 37.15
N PHE A 179 1.72 -38.83 35.86
CA PHE A 179 3.05 -38.83 35.24
C PHE A 179 3.01 -38.05 33.92
#